data_AF-A0A379RZZ9-F1
#
_entry.id   AF-A0A379RZZ9-F1
#
_cell.length_a   1.000
_cell.length_b   1.000
_cell.length_c   1.000
_cell.angle_alpha   90.00
_cell.angle_beta   90.00
_cell.angle_gamma   90.00
#
_symmetry.space_group_name_H-M   'P 1'
#
loop_
_entity.id
_entity.type
_entity.pdbx_description
1 polymer ?
#
loop_
_entity_poly.entity_id
_entity_poly.type
_entity_poly.pdbx_seq_one_letter_code
_entity_poly.pdbx_strand_id
1 'polypeptide(L)'
;MAIKKRSATIVSGVSGAATTIKKTEASRNSFCGELPQHVMSGISRMVPTLIMGGVILAFSQLIAYSWLDIPADTGIMDALNSGKFAGFNLSLLKFAWLSQSFGGVLFGFAIPMFAAFVANSIGGKLAFPAGFIGGLMSTQPTQVLNFDSASLHWVTSAPVPSTFIGALIISIVAGYLVKWMNQKIQLPDFLLAFKTTFLLPILSAIFVMLAMYYVITPFGGWINGGIRTLLTAAG
;
A
#
# COMPACT_ATOMS: atom_id res chain seq x y z
N MET A 1 56.05 6.66 -19.78
CA MET A 1 54.93 5.80 -19.39
C MET A 1 53.72 6.18 -20.25
N ALA A 2 53.51 5.46 -21.36
CA ALA A 2 52.57 5.83 -22.41
C ALA A 2 51.21 5.17 -22.19
N ILE A 3 50.15 5.97 -22.05
CA ILE A 3 48.77 5.49 -21.86
C ILE A 3 48.16 5.21 -23.25
N LYS A 4 48.02 3.93 -23.57
CA LYS A 4 47.39 3.42 -24.79
C LYS A 4 45.87 3.59 -24.71
N LYS A 5 45.33 4.64 -25.33
CA LYS A 5 43.88 4.78 -25.56
C LYS A 5 43.42 3.68 -26.52
N ARG A 6 42.55 2.77 -26.06
CA ARG A 6 41.85 1.82 -26.93
C ARG A 6 40.68 2.56 -27.59
N SER A 7 40.83 2.84 -28.87
CA SER A 7 39.76 3.32 -29.76
C SER A 7 38.72 2.23 -29.97
N ALA A 8 37.45 2.60 -29.90
CA ALA A 8 36.32 1.72 -30.19
C ALA A 8 36.30 1.38 -31.69
N THR A 9 36.33 0.10 -32.02
CA THR A 9 36.07 -0.39 -33.37
C THR A 9 34.58 -0.26 -33.66
N ILE A 10 34.24 0.68 -34.53
CA ILE A 10 32.91 0.80 -35.15
C ILE A 10 32.83 -0.28 -36.23
N VAL A 11 31.92 -1.24 -36.07
CA VAL A 11 31.51 -2.13 -37.18
C VAL A 11 30.29 -1.52 -37.84
N SER A 12 30.44 -1.17 -39.11
CA SER A 12 29.41 -0.65 -40.01
C SER A 12 28.96 -1.74 -40.99
N GLY A 13 27.64 -1.87 -41.18
CA GLY A 13 26.96 -2.68 -42.21
C GLY A 13 26.11 -3.79 -41.58
N VAL A 14 24.81 -3.95 -41.85
CA VAL A 14 24.12 -3.82 -43.14
C VAL A 14 22.65 -3.41 -42.95
N SER A 15 22.23 -2.49 -43.82
CA SER A 15 20.90 -2.26 -44.41
C SER A 15 19.70 -3.10 -43.89
N GLY A 16 18.70 -2.40 -43.37
CA GLY A 16 17.36 -2.93 -43.12
C GLY A 16 16.37 -1.81 -42.79
N ALA A 17 15.62 -1.38 -43.81
CA ALA A 17 14.37 -0.62 -43.76
C ALA A 17 14.28 0.57 -42.77
N ALA A 18 14.36 1.78 -43.33
CA ALA A 18 13.92 3.01 -42.67
C ALA A 18 12.41 2.94 -42.37
N THR A 19 12.06 2.47 -41.18
CA THR A 19 10.72 2.67 -40.63
C THR A 19 10.65 4.11 -40.15
N THR A 20 10.08 4.97 -40.99
CA THR A 20 9.64 6.31 -40.63
C THR A 20 8.79 6.22 -39.36
N ILE A 21 9.38 6.56 -38.21
CA ILE A 21 8.62 6.76 -36.97
C ILE A 21 7.74 7.98 -37.22
N LYS A 22 6.50 7.71 -37.62
CA LYS A 22 5.42 8.69 -37.66
C LYS A 22 5.26 9.20 -36.22
N LYS A 23 5.70 10.43 -36.00
CA LYS A 23 5.41 11.23 -34.81
C LYS A 23 3.90 11.39 -34.72
N THR A 24 3.23 10.45 -34.04
CA THR A 24 1.81 10.59 -33.72
C THR A 24 1.67 11.71 -32.71
N GLU A 25 0.79 12.62 -33.07
CA GLU A 25 0.50 13.89 -32.43
C GLU A 25 0.16 13.73 -30.95
N ALA A 26 0.74 14.62 -30.14
CA ALA A 26 0.29 14.86 -28.79
C ALA A 26 -1.08 15.57 -28.81
N SER A 27 -1.94 15.14 -27.89
CA SER A 27 -2.99 15.91 -27.20
C SER A 27 -4.42 15.44 -27.45
N ARG A 28 -4.97 14.70 -26.47
CA ARG A 28 -6.03 15.25 -25.59
C ARG A 28 -6.15 14.43 -24.30
N ASN A 29 -5.71 15.03 -23.18
CA ASN A 29 -5.73 14.61 -21.77
C ASN A 29 -4.55 13.75 -21.26
N SER A 30 -3.33 14.32 -21.25
CA SER A 30 -2.12 13.73 -20.63
C SER A 30 -2.35 13.22 -19.19
N PHE A 31 -3.21 13.90 -18.41
CA PHE A 31 -3.54 13.50 -17.04
C PHE A 31 -4.33 12.18 -16.94
N CYS A 32 -5.36 12.00 -17.75
CA CYS A 32 -6.17 10.76 -17.72
C CYS A 32 -5.45 9.59 -18.42
N GLY A 33 -4.55 9.88 -19.37
CA GLY A 33 -3.74 8.84 -20.02
C GLY A 33 -2.66 8.25 -19.11
N GLU A 34 -2.11 9.03 -18.18
CA GLU A 34 -1.04 8.61 -17.27
C GLU A 34 -1.55 7.86 -16.01
N LEU A 35 -2.80 8.11 -15.60
CA LEU A 35 -3.37 7.56 -14.36
C LEU A 35 -3.43 6.02 -14.32
N PRO A 36 -3.83 5.30 -15.39
CA PRO A 36 -3.76 3.84 -15.42
C PRO A 36 -2.34 3.29 -15.23
N GLN A 37 -1.33 3.98 -15.75
CA GLN A 37 0.07 3.58 -15.61
C GLN A 37 0.53 3.68 -14.15
N HIS A 38 0.10 4.73 -13.43
CA HIS A 38 0.37 4.88 -12.00
C HIS A 38 -0.28 3.76 -11.17
N VAL A 39 -1.53 3.43 -11.48
CA VAL A 39 -2.25 2.32 -10.82
C VAL A 39 -1.56 0.98 -11.09
N MET A 40 -1.18 0.71 -12.35
CA MET A 40 -0.46 -0.52 -12.73
C MET A 40 0.91 -0.62 -12.03
N SER A 41 1.58 0.52 -11.85
CA SER A 41 2.82 0.63 -11.08
C SER A 41 2.62 0.22 -9.61
N GLY A 42 1.50 0.59 -9.00
CA GLY A 42 1.10 0.13 -7.66
C GLY A 42 0.81 -1.36 -7.62
N ILE A 43 -0.05 -1.86 -8.51
CA ILE A 43 -0.48 -3.26 -8.53
C ILE A 43 0.72 -4.20 -8.69
N SER A 44 1.56 -3.97 -9.70
CA SER A 44 2.72 -4.83 -9.98
C SER A 44 3.69 -4.94 -8.81
N ARG A 45 3.82 -3.88 -8.00
CA ARG A 45 4.76 -3.83 -6.88
C ARG A 45 4.15 -4.26 -5.54
N MET A 46 2.83 -4.33 -5.41
CA MET A 46 2.20 -4.96 -4.24
C MET A 46 2.15 -6.49 -4.34
N VAL A 47 2.12 -7.05 -5.56
CA VAL A 47 1.98 -8.50 -5.80
C VAL A 47 3.04 -9.32 -5.05
N PRO A 48 4.34 -8.98 -5.07
CA PRO A 48 5.34 -9.73 -4.29
C PRO A 48 5.02 -9.77 -2.79
N THR A 49 4.57 -8.67 -2.20
CA THR A 49 4.18 -8.60 -0.79
C THR A 49 2.96 -9.48 -0.49
N LEU A 50 1.97 -9.48 -1.38
CA LEU A 50 0.81 -10.35 -1.30
C LEU A 50 1.19 -11.83 -1.36
N ILE A 51 2.11 -12.20 -2.27
CA ILE A 51 2.58 -13.57 -2.41
C ILE A 51 3.31 -14.01 -1.13
N MET A 52 4.19 -13.18 -0.58
CA MET A 52 4.90 -13.48 0.68
C MET A 52 3.92 -13.75 1.83
N GLY A 53 2.93 -12.88 2.04
CA GLY A 53 1.93 -13.07 3.08
C GLY A 53 1.00 -14.26 2.82
N GLY A 54 0.49 -14.37 1.60
CA GLY A 54 -0.48 -15.40 1.20
C GLY A 54 0.08 -16.82 1.28
N VAL A 55 1.33 -17.04 0.84
CA VAL A 55 1.97 -18.35 0.92
C VAL A 55 2.21 -18.75 2.39
N ILE A 56 2.67 -17.83 3.23
CA ILE A 56 2.88 -18.09 4.66
C ILE A 56 1.55 -18.40 5.37
N LEU A 57 0.48 -17.67 5.04
CA LEU A 57 -0.87 -17.96 5.53
C LEU A 57 -1.35 -19.35 5.07
N ALA A 58 -1.14 -19.70 3.80
CA ALA A 58 -1.51 -21.01 3.27
C ALA A 58 -0.76 -22.14 4.01
N PHE A 59 0.54 -21.97 4.27
CA PHE A 59 1.32 -22.91 5.07
C PHE A 59 0.80 -23.05 6.50
N SER A 60 0.39 -21.95 7.14
CA SER A 60 -0.25 -21.98 8.45
C SER A 60 -1.50 -22.87 8.46
N GLN A 61 -2.40 -22.66 7.49
CA GLN A 61 -3.65 -23.42 7.41
C GLN A 61 -3.40 -24.88 7.02
N LEU A 62 -2.39 -25.17 6.18
CA LEU A 62 -1.97 -26.54 5.84
C LEU A 62 -1.54 -27.31 7.10
N ILE A 63 -0.71 -26.71 7.95
CA ILE A 63 -0.26 -27.35 9.20
C ILE A 63 -1.44 -27.60 10.12
N ALA A 64 -2.29 -26.59 10.33
CA ALA A 64 -3.41 -26.68 11.25
C ALA A 64 -4.44 -27.73 10.82
N TYR A 65 -4.95 -27.64 9.59
CA TYR A 65 -6.11 -28.44 9.18
C TYR A 65 -5.76 -29.72 8.44
N SER A 66 -4.61 -29.79 7.76
CA SER A 66 -4.22 -31.00 7.01
C SER A 66 -3.23 -31.90 7.74
N TRP A 67 -2.36 -31.36 8.60
CA TRP A 67 -1.33 -32.18 9.28
C TRP A 67 -1.71 -32.50 10.72
N LEU A 68 -2.44 -31.62 11.38
CA LEU A 68 -2.89 -31.79 12.77
C LEU A 68 -4.38 -32.15 12.88
N ASP A 69 -5.06 -32.33 11.74
CA ASP A 69 -6.48 -32.69 11.62
C ASP A 69 -7.41 -31.85 12.53
N ILE A 70 -7.11 -30.55 12.64
CA ILE A 70 -7.96 -29.62 13.38
C ILE A 70 -9.24 -29.41 12.57
N PRO A 71 -10.43 -29.49 13.19
CA PRO A 71 -11.69 -29.12 12.54
C PRO A 71 -11.62 -27.70 11.96
N ALA A 72 -12.07 -27.51 10.71
CA ALA A 72 -11.94 -26.23 10.00
C ALA A 72 -12.78 -25.09 10.60
N ASP A 73 -13.72 -25.41 11.48
CA ASP A 73 -14.50 -24.47 12.28
C ASP A 73 -13.74 -23.99 13.54
N THR A 74 -12.66 -24.67 13.92
CA THR A 74 -11.85 -24.37 15.10
C THR A 74 -10.63 -23.55 14.70
N GLY A 75 -10.53 -22.33 15.22
CA GLY A 75 -9.35 -21.48 15.00
C GLY A 75 -8.08 -22.06 15.64
N ILE A 76 -6.91 -21.75 15.06
CA ILE A 76 -5.60 -22.19 15.59
C ILE A 76 -5.42 -21.77 17.06
N MET A 77 -5.89 -20.59 17.45
CA MET A 77 -5.81 -20.11 18.84
C MET A 77 -6.69 -20.96 19.77
N ASP A 78 -7.88 -21.34 19.34
CA ASP A 78 -8.78 -22.17 20.14
C ASP A 78 -8.23 -23.59 20.29
N ALA A 79 -7.65 -24.13 19.22
CA ALA A 79 -6.95 -25.40 19.25
C ALA A 79 -5.76 -25.38 20.24
N LEU A 80 -5.01 -24.28 20.31
CA LEU A 80 -3.95 -24.08 21.33
C LEU A 80 -4.52 -24.05 22.74
N ASN A 81 -5.60 -23.31 22.96
CA ASN A 81 -6.25 -23.17 24.27
C ASN A 81 -6.95 -24.46 24.73
N SER A 82 -7.27 -25.38 23.81
CA SER A 82 -7.91 -26.65 24.14
C SER A 82 -7.06 -27.58 25.00
N GLY A 83 -5.73 -27.37 25.06
CA GLY A 83 -4.80 -28.24 25.77
C GLY A 83 -4.66 -29.66 25.20
N LYS A 84 -5.28 -29.97 24.06
CA LYS A 84 -5.29 -31.31 23.44
C LYS A 84 -3.98 -31.69 22.74
N PHE A 85 -3.12 -30.72 22.44
CA PHE A 85 -1.87 -30.91 21.72
C PHE A 85 -0.68 -30.89 22.68
N ALA A 86 0.21 -31.88 22.57
CA ALA A 86 1.44 -31.99 23.36
C ALA A 86 2.65 -32.30 22.47
N GLY A 87 3.86 -32.09 23.01
CA GLY A 87 5.13 -32.42 22.34
C GLY A 87 5.29 -31.73 20.97
N PHE A 88 5.64 -32.50 19.95
CA PHE A 88 5.89 -31.99 18.60
C PHE A 88 4.65 -31.36 17.96
N ASN A 89 3.46 -31.93 18.17
CA ASN A 89 2.21 -31.40 17.62
C ASN A 89 1.88 -30.01 18.18
N LEU A 90 2.18 -29.78 19.48
CA LEU A 90 2.05 -28.46 20.09
C LEU A 90 3.04 -27.46 19.48
N SER A 91 4.27 -27.87 19.20
CA SER A 91 5.27 -27.03 18.53
C SER A 91 4.86 -26.67 17.11
N LEU A 92 4.34 -27.63 16.33
CA LEU A 92 3.78 -27.38 15.00
C LEU A 92 2.59 -26.42 15.07
N LEU A 93 1.70 -26.59 16.04
CA LEU A 93 0.53 -25.72 16.18
C LEU A 93 0.92 -24.28 16.56
N LYS A 94 1.91 -24.11 17.44
CA LYS A 94 2.50 -22.80 17.75
C LYS A 94 3.17 -22.16 16.54
N PHE A 95 3.85 -22.96 15.72
CA PHE A 95 4.43 -22.49 14.47
C PHE A 95 3.35 -22.09 13.47
N ALA A 96 2.27 -22.88 13.34
CA ALA A 96 1.13 -22.53 12.49
C ALA A 96 0.51 -21.20 12.92
N TRP A 97 0.37 -20.95 14.22
CA TRP A 97 -0.09 -19.66 14.74
C TRP A 97 0.86 -18.52 14.41
N LEU A 98 2.18 -18.72 14.61
CA LEU A 98 3.20 -17.74 14.26
C LEU A 98 3.14 -17.39 12.76
N SER A 99 3.05 -18.41 11.90
CA SER A 99 2.87 -18.24 10.46
C SER A 99 1.56 -17.51 10.13
N GLN A 100 0.45 -17.82 10.81
CA GLN A 100 -0.83 -17.11 10.60
C GLN A 100 -0.68 -15.62 10.92
N SER A 101 -0.13 -15.31 12.08
CA SER A 101 0.03 -13.95 12.57
C SER A 101 0.98 -13.15 11.66
N PHE A 102 2.17 -13.69 11.39
CA PHE A 102 3.15 -13.03 10.54
C PHE A 102 2.69 -12.89 9.08
N GLY A 103 2.11 -13.96 8.51
CA GLY A 103 1.53 -13.95 7.17
C GLY A 103 0.40 -12.91 7.06
N GLY A 104 -0.44 -12.78 8.08
CA GLY A 104 -1.48 -11.75 8.17
C GLY A 104 -0.93 -10.33 8.18
N VAL A 105 0.16 -10.07 8.92
CA VAL A 105 0.87 -8.78 8.91
C VAL A 105 1.39 -8.45 7.50
N LEU A 106 2.08 -9.39 6.86
CA LEU A 106 2.59 -9.20 5.49
C LEU A 106 1.48 -8.97 4.48
N PHE A 107 0.39 -9.73 4.58
CA PHE A 107 -0.78 -9.57 3.72
C PHE A 107 -1.43 -8.19 3.91
N GLY A 108 -1.47 -7.69 5.15
CA GLY A 108 -1.98 -6.36 5.50
C GLY A 108 -1.20 -5.20 4.87
N PHE A 109 0.08 -5.41 4.50
CA PHE A 109 0.89 -4.39 3.80
C PHE A 109 0.56 -4.25 2.31
N ALA A 110 -0.29 -5.10 1.73
CA ALA A 110 -0.62 -5.04 0.31
C ALA A 110 -1.13 -3.66 -0.14
N ILE A 111 -2.13 -3.13 0.57
CA ILE A 111 -2.74 -1.82 0.26
C ILE A 111 -1.77 -0.66 0.53
N PRO A 112 -1.04 -0.61 1.66
CA PRO A 112 0.05 0.34 1.88
C PRO A 112 1.10 0.34 0.77
N MET A 113 1.55 -0.83 0.32
CA MET A 113 2.57 -0.95 -0.73
C MET A 113 2.02 -0.48 -2.08
N PHE A 114 0.78 -0.85 -2.40
CA PHE A 114 0.08 -0.32 -3.58
C PHE A 114 0.09 1.21 -3.57
N ALA A 115 -0.43 1.83 -2.50
CA ALA A 115 -0.56 3.27 -2.38
C ALA A 115 0.81 3.98 -2.43
N ALA A 116 1.83 3.42 -1.78
CA ALA A 116 3.19 3.94 -1.80
C ALA A 116 3.77 3.98 -3.21
N PHE A 117 3.57 2.92 -4.00
CA PHE A 117 4.10 2.83 -5.36
C PHE A 117 3.28 3.59 -6.41
N VAL A 118 1.98 3.78 -6.20
CA VAL A 118 1.19 4.74 -6.97
C VAL A 118 1.74 6.15 -6.73
N ALA A 119 1.84 6.58 -5.48
CA ALA A 119 2.34 7.92 -5.14
C ALA A 119 3.77 8.15 -5.63
N ASN A 120 4.66 7.15 -5.46
CA ASN A 120 6.04 7.18 -5.95
C ASN A 120 6.10 7.33 -7.47
N SER A 121 5.22 6.65 -8.22
CA SER A 121 5.21 6.79 -9.68
C SER A 121 4.79 8.19 -10.15
N ILE A 122 4.11 8.97 -9.31
CA ILE A 122 3.67 10.33 -9.61
C ILE A 122 4.71 11.37 -9.16
N GLY A 123 5.07 11.34 -7.86
CA GLY A 123 5.92 12.35 -7.21
C GLY A 123 7.35 11.90 -6.91
N GLY A 124 7.76 10.72 -7.39
CA GLY A 124 9.05 10.12 -7.12
C GLY A 124 9.22 9.66 -5.67
N LYS A 125 10.47 9.37 -5.30
CA LYS A 125 10.84 8.82 -3.97
C LYS A 125 10.31 9.64 -2.78
N LEU A 126 10.11 10.94 -2.94
CA LEU A 126 9.61 11.83 -1.90
C LEU A 126 8.13 11.61 -1.60
N ALA A 127 7.36 11.12 -2.57
CA ALA A 127 5.93 10.85 -2.41
C ALA A 127 5.64 9.47 -1.83
N PHE A 128 6.62 8.56 -1.84
CA PHE A 128 6.48 7.20 -1.33
C PHE A 128 5.98 7.16 0.13
N PRO A 129 6.55 7.93 1.09
CA PRO A 129 6.08 7.89 2.47
C PRO A 129 4.64 8.36 2.63
N ALA A 130 4.24 9.43 1.92
CA ALA A 130 2.88 9.96 1.98
C ALA A 130 1.85 8.94 1.44
N GLY A 131 2.17 8.28 0.32
CA GLY A 131 1.36 7.20 -0.22
C GLY A 131 1.27 6.01 0.72
N PHE A 132 2.38 5.60 1.35
CA PHE A 132 2.42 4.51 2.31
C PHE A 132 1.56 4.79 3.55
N ILE A 133 1.70 5.97 4.15
CA ILE A 133 0.90 6.40 5.30
C ILE A 133 -0.59 6.46 4.93
N GLY A 134 -0.91 7.02 3.76
CA GLY A 134 -2.29 7.06 3.27
C GLY A 134 -2.86 5.65 3.07
N GLY A 135 -2.09 4.74 2.48
CA GLY A 135 -2.49 3.34 2.33
C GLY A 135 -2.70 2.64 3.68
N LEU A 136 -1.85 2.88 4.67
CA LEU A 136 -2.05 2.37 6.04
C LEU A 136 -3.33 2.93 6.66
N MET A 137 -3.56 4.25 6.58
CA MET A 137 -4.78 4.86 7.11
C MET A 137 -6.06 4.38 6.42
N SER A 138 -5.96 3.92 5.16
CA SER A 138 -7.13 3.40 4.44
C SER A 138 -7.59 2.03 4.99
N THR A 139 -6.67 1.23 5.53
CA THR A 139 -6.97 -0.08 6.14
C THR A 139 -7.07 -0.02 7.66
N GLN A 140 -6.33 0.89 8.28
CA GLN A 140 -6.26 1.14 9.72
C GLN A 140 -6.47 2.63 9.97
N PRO A 141 -7.72 3.12 9.87
CA PRO A 141 -8.00 4.54 10.02
C PRO A 141 -7.69 5.03 11.43
N THR A 142 -7.26 6.28 11.53
CA THR A 142 -7.08 6.95 12.82
C THR A 142 -8.38 6.97 13.60
N GLN A 143 -8.29 6.73 14.89
CA GLN A 143 -9.45 6.78 15.79
C GLN A 143 -10.08 8.17 15.78
N VAL A 144 -11.40 8.21 15.77
CA VAL A 144 -12.19 9.44 15.91
C VAL A 144 -12.61 9.62 17.37
N LEU A 145 -12.60 10.86 17.83
CA LEU A 145 -13.08 11.25 19.16
C LEU A 145 -14.57 11.53 19.09
N ASN A 146 -15.35 10.80 19.89
CA ASN A 146 -16.79 11.02 20.04
C ASN A 146 -17.09 11.30 21.51
N PHE A 147 -18.06 12.17 21.76
CA PHE A 147 -18.59 12.39 23.10
C PHE A 147 -19.78 11.47 23.31
N ASP A 148 -19.68 10.56 24.28
CA ASP A 148 -20.83 9.74 24.68
C ASP A 148 -21.66 10.51 25.70
N SER A 149 -22.84 10.95 25.27
CA SER A 149 -23.78 11.70 26.11
C SER A 149 -24.35 10.89 27.27
N ALA A 150 -24.30 9.55 27.21
CA ALA A 150 -24.81 8.69 28.28
C ALA A 150 -23.80 8.52 29.42
N SER A 151 -22.51 8.36 29.08
CA SER A 151 -21.44 8.20 30.07
C SER A 151 -20.71 9.50 30.42
N LEU A 152 -21.01 10.61 29.74
CA LEU A 152 -20.32 11.90 29.88
C LEU A 152 -18.79 11.80 29.69
N HIS A 153 -18.35 10.84 28.88
CA HIS A 153 -16.94 10.57 28.61
C HIS A 153 -16.60 10.67 27.13
N TRP A 154 -15.36 11.08 26.85
CA TRP A 154 -14.78 11.01 25.52
C TRP A 154 -14.36 9.58 25.23
N VAL A 155 -14.91 9.02 24.16
CA VAL A 155 -14.59 7.67 23.68
C VAL A 155 -13.95 7.76 22.31
N THR A 156 -13.02 6.85 22.05
CA THR A 156 -12.45 6.69 20.71
C THR A 156 -13.16 5.57 19.97
N SER A 157 -13.38 5.75 18.68
CA SER A 157 -13.95 4.70 17.83
C SER A 157 -13.18 4.63 16.53
N ALA A 158 -12.96 3.42 16.03
CA ALA A 158 -12.37 3.23 14.70
C ALA A 158 -13.48 3.41 13.65
N PRO A 159 -13.38 4.37 12.73
CA PRO A 159 -14.36 4.50 11.66
C PRO A 159 -14.24 3.32 10.69
N VAL A 160 -15.25 3.12 9.85
CA VAL A 160 -15.22 2.09 8.80
C VAL A 160 -14.04 2.38 7.86
N PRO A 161 -13.10 1.43 7.66
CA PRO A 161 -11.97 1.62 6.76
C PRO A 161 -12.43 1.90 5.32
N SER A 162 -11.77 2.82 4.64
CA SER A 162 -12.02 3.15 3.22
C SER A 162 -11.37 2.15 2.24
N THR A 163 -10.50 1.28 2.77
CA THR A 163 -9.83 0.16 2.09
C THR A 163 -9.20 0.57 0.75
N PHE A 164 -9.35 -0.26 -0.29
CA PHE A 164 -8.69 -0.04 -1.57
C PHE A 164 -9.11 1.28 -2.24
N ILE A 165 -10.38 1.68 -2.12
CA ILE A 165 -10.90 2.92 -2.72
C ILE A 165 -10.21 4.13 -2.08
N GLY A 166 -10.12 4.16 -0.75
CA GLY A 166 -9.42 5.22 -0.04
C GLY A 166 -7.93 5.28 -0.40
N ALA A 167 -7.27 4.12 -0.49
CA ALA A 167 -5.87 4.00 -0.89
C ALA A 167 -5.60 4.53 -2.31
N LEU A 168 -6.48 4.24 -3.26
CA LEU A 168 -6.39 4.74 -4.63
C LEU A 168 -6.49 6.27 -4.67
N ILE A 169 -7.48 6.84 -4.00
CA ILE A 169 -7.69 8.29 -3.98
C ILE A 169 -6.51 8.99 -3.31
N ILE A 170 -6.14 8.56 -2.08
CA ILE A 170 -5.09 9.26 -1.33
C ILE A 170 -3.74 9.17 -2.01
N SER A 171 -3.39 8.03 -2.62
CA SER A 171 -2.08 7.86 -3.24
C SER A 171 -1.88 8.75 -4.45
N ILE A 172 -2.93 8.94 -5.25
CA ILE A 172 -2.92 9.86 -6.38
C ILE A 172 -2.81 11.30 -5.88
N VAL A 173 -3.67 11.70 -4.95
CA VAL A 173 -3.73 13.08 -4.44
C VAL A 173 -2.42 13.45 -3.70
N ALA A 174 -1.93 12.58 -2.81
CA ALA A 174 -0.67 12.79 -2.11
C ALA A 174 0.53 12.77 -3.07
N GLY A 175 0.51 11.90 -4.09
CA GLY A 175 1.53 11.86 -5.14
C GLY A 175 1.68 13.20 -5.87
N TYR A 176 0.57 13.76 -6.35
CA TYR A 176 0.56 15.05 -7.02
C TYR A 176 0.88 16.21 -6.06
N LEU A 177 0.40 16.16 -4.82
CA LEU A 177 0.72 17.17 -3.82
C LEU A 177 2.23 17.24 -3.57
N VAL A 178 2.88 16.10 -3.30
CA VAL A 178 4.33 16.08 -3.05
C VAL A 178 5.10 16.53 -4.28
N LYS A 179 4.69 16.12 -5.49
CA LYS A 179 5.26 16.60 -6.74
C LYS A 179 5.19 18.14 -6.83
N TRP A 180 4.02 18.71 -6.53
CA TRP A 180 3.78 20.14 -6.56
C TRP A 180 4.60 20.89 -5.50
N MET A 181 4.59 20.44 -4.24
CA MET A 181 5.38 21.04 -3.17
C MET A 181 6.88 21.00 -3.49
N ASN A 182 7.37 19.91 -4.05
CA ASN A 182 8.77 19.80 -4.44
C ASN A 182 9.16 20.77 -5.57
N GLN A 183 8.24 21.09 -6.48
CA GLN A 183 8.48 22.06 -7.56
C GLN A 183 8.35 23.52 -7.07
N LYS A 184 7.44 23.79 -6.14
CA LYS A 184 7.13 25.15 -5.69
C LYS A 184 7.99 25.65 -4.53
N ILE A 185 8.38 24.77 -3.60
CA ILE A 185 9.21 25.15 -2.47
C ILE A 185 10.66 25.19 -2.94
N GLN A 186 11.18 26.38 -3.24
CA GLN A 186 12.58 26.58 -3.60
C GLN A 186 13.33 27.11 -2.38
N LEU A 187 14.35 26.37 -1.96
CA LEU A 187 15.22 26.73 -0.85
C LEU A 187 16.67 26.80 -1.36
N PRO A 188 17.55 27.59 -0.73
CA PRO A 188 18.97 27.63 -1.07
C PRO A 188 19.64 26.26 -0.89
N ASP A 189 20.76 26.03 -1.57
CA ASP A 189 21.42 24.71 -1.68
C ASP A 189 21.69 24.04 -0.33
N PHE A 190 22.07 24.82 0.68
CA PHE A 190 22.34 24.30 2.03
C PHE A 190 21.09 23.77 2.77
N LEU A 191 19.88 24.10 2.32
CA LEU A 191 18.60 23.63 2.89
C LEU A 191 17.92 22.53 2.06
N LEU A 192 18.52 22.07 0.97
CA LEU A 192 17.90 21.02 0.13
C LEU A 192 17.72 19.69 0.89
N ALA A 193 18.64 19.36 1.80
CA ALA A 193 18.51 18.21 2.69
C ALA A 193 17.30 18.36 3.65
N PHE A 194 17.16 19.55 4.25
CA PHE A 194 16.02 19.87 5.13
C PHE A 194 14.69 19.79 4.37
N LYS A 195 14.63 20.36 3.16
CA LYS A 195 13.44 20.33 2.30
C LYS A 195 12.92 18.90 2.10
N THR A 196 13.81 18.00 1.69
CA THR A 196 13.44 16.66 1.22
C THR A 196 13.30 15.65 2.36
N THR A 197 14.02 15.83 3.46
CA THR A 197 14.06 14.88 4.58
C THR A 197 13.07 15.24 5.69
N PHE A 198 12.75 16.53 5.84
CA PHE A 198 11.92 17.02 6.94
C PHE A 198 10.66 17.73 6.44
N LEU A 199 10.83 18.82 5.68
CA LEU A 199 9.74 19.73 5.34
C LEU A 199 8.65 19.06 4.48
N LEU A 200 9.05 18.45 3.35
CA LEU A 200 8.09 17.77 2.46
C LEU A 200 7.42 16.55 3.12
N PRO A 201 8.15 15.65 3.81
CA PRO A 201 7.51 14.56 4.54
C PRO A 201 6.47 15.03 5.56
N ILE A 202 6.78 16.04 6.40
CA ILE A 202 5.84 16.52 7.42
C ILE A 202 4.60 17.16 6.79
N LEU A 203 4.78 18.05 5.81
CA LEU A 203 3.64 18.68 5.13
C LEU A 203 2.76 17.63 4.45
N SER A 204 3.36 16.62 3.83
CA SER A 204 2.62 15.52 3.21
C SER A 204 1.88 14.66 4.22
N ALA A 205 2.48 14.38 5.39
CA ALA A 205 1.86 13.60 6.46
C ALA A 205 0.67 14.34 7.08
N ILE A 206 0.82 15.65 7.36
CA ILE A 206 -0.28 16.50 7.84
C ILE A 206 -1.41 16.52 6.82
N PHE A 207 -1.09 16.70 5.54
CA PHE A 207 -2.10 16.66 4.49
C PHE A 207 -2.83 15.31 4.46
N VAL A 208 -2.10 14.19 4.45
CA VAL A 208 -2.70 12.85 4.42
C VAL A 208 -3.60 12.63 5.62
N MET A 209 -3.18 13.05 6.82
CA MET A 209 -3.98 12.99 8.03
C MET A 209 -5.31 13.74 7.87
N LEU A 210 -5.26 15.00 7.42
CA LEU A 210 -6.44 15.84 7.25
C LEU A 210 -7.36 15.31 6.13
N ALA A 211 -6.79 14.93 4.98
CA ALA A 211 -7.54 14.41 3.84
C ALA A 211 -8.26 13.10 4.18
N MET A 212 -7.59 12.20 4.91
CA MET A 212 -8.19 10.95 5.37
C MET A 212 -9.28 11.20 6.40
N TYR A 213 -9.00 12.01 7.43
CA TYR A 213 -9.93 12.25 8.51
C TYR A 213 -11.22 12.92 8.04
N TYR A 214 -11.11 14.01 7.26
CA TYR A 214 -12.27 14.83 6.91
C TYR A 214 -13.03 14.38 5.65
N VAL A 215 -12.36 13.68 4.73
CA VAL A 215 -12.93 13.44 3.39
C VAL A 215 -12.92 11.96 3.03
N ILE A 216 -11.74 11.35 2.92
CA ILE A 216 -11.59 10.06 2.25
C ILE A 216 -12.11 8.91 3.10
N THR A 217 -11.80 8.88 4.41
CA THR A 217 -12.29 7.82 5.30
C THR A 217 -13.81 7.87 5.47
N PRO A 218 -14.44 9.04 5.76
CA PRO A 218 -15.91 9.12 5.80
C PRO A 218 -16.57 8.70 4.48
N PHE A 219 -16.05 9.17 3.34
CA PHE A 219 -16.59 8.82 2.02
C PHE A 219 -16.47 7.32 1.72
N GLY A 220 -15.27 6.75 1.90
CA GLY A 220 -15.04 5.33 1.67
C GLY A 220 -15.81 4.45 2.66
N GLY A 221 -15.92 4.89 3.92
CA GLY A 221 -16.72 4.24 4.95
C GLY A 221 -18.21 4.21 4.62
N TRP A 222 -18.74 5.29 4.05
CA TRP A 222 -20.13 5.35 3.56
C TRP A 222 -20.39 4.34 2.42
N ILE A 223 -19.48 4.28 1.43
CA ILE A 223 -19.58 3.31 0.33
C ILE A 223 -19.52 1.87 0.88
N ASN A 224 -18.52 1.58 1.71
CA ASN A 224 -18.31 0.24 2.26
C ASN A 224 -19.45 -0.18 3.19
N GLY A 225 -20.00 0.77 3.96
CA GLY A 225 -21.20 0.57 4.78
C GLY A 225 -22.43 0.29 3.93
N GLY A 226 -22.65 1.03 2.85
CA GLY A 226 -23.76 0.81 1.93
C GLY A 226 -23.72 -0.57 1.28
N ILE A 227 -22.54 -1.01 0.82
CA ILE A 227 -22.34 -2.36 0.27
C ILE A 227 -22.67 -3.43 1.33
N ARG A 228 -22.23 -3.25 2.58
CA ARG A 228 -22.56 -4.18 3.68
C ARG A 228 -24.05 -4.28 3.91
N THR A 229 -24.76 -3.16 3.97
CA THR A 229 -26.21 -3.15 4.14
C THR A 229 -26.93 -3.89 3.01
N LEU A 230 -26.50 -3.68 1.76
CA LEU A 230 -27.07 -4.39 0.61
C LEU A 230 -26.82 -5.90 0.67
N LEU A 231 -25.61 -6.32 1.04
CA LEU A 231 -25.27 -7.74 1.16
C LEU A 231 -26.06 -8.41 2.29
N THR A 232 -26.15 -7.78 3.46
CA THR A 232 -26.96 -8.31 4.58
C THR A 232 -28.45 -8.33 4.25
N ALA A 233 -28.96 -7.39 3.45
CA ALA A 233 -30.34 -7.42 2.98
C ALA A 233 -30.58 -8.53 1.93
N ALA A 234 -29.53 -9.01 1.26
CA ALA A 234 -29.61 -10.04 0.23
C ALA A 234 -29.43 -11.48 0.76
N GLY A 235 -28.96 -11.66 2.01
CA GLY A 235 -28.81 -12.96 2.68
C GLY A 235 -27.51 -13.11 3.44
#